data_AF-A0A8T6UBH2-F1
#
_entry.id   AF-A0A8T6UBH2-F1
#
_cell.length_a   1.000
_cell.length_b   1.000
_cell.length_c   1.000
_cell.angle_alpha   90.00
_cell.angle_beta   90.00
_cell.angle_gamma   90.00
#
_symmetry.space_group_name_H-M   'P 1'
#
loop_
_entity.id
_entity.type
_entity.pdbx_description
1 polymer ?
#
loop_
_entity_poly.entity_id
_entity_poly.type
_entity_poly.pdbx_seq_one_letter_code
_entity_poly.pdbx_strand_id
1 'polypeptide(L)'
;ETWLGIGLGAAAGGFAYSGIAIGGPYGTAVGSSFMNVGVGLLEGERGWGLLGYAGVGFATGYFGARGGFGLAGSQKTAKGLRIAGRLSTQIITTASRSIGNNLAAGRDPFGSFLVGLGPVNLRLGKNQTWRNILNIKDNWFNAVSNGIGMFTHISSVIDSRFADGDLDWDWNSLSVNYKNEILEDLISPFAPAMGPYSIWNSADEILYSEGIHVWQSRIFSEIFLSTYFWSSLVAILRGEHYYDDNFFEGQAHGYNYFKNPW
;
A
#
# COMPACT_ATOMS: atom_id res chain seq x y z
N GLU A 1 36.38 2.62 1.13
CA GLU A 1 35.02 2.38 0.60
C GLU A 1 34.54 0.94 0.78
N THR A 2 35.39 -0.06 0.56
CA THR A 2 35.05 -1.51 0.68
C THR A 2 34.55 -1.94 2.06
N TRP A 3 35.21 -1.51 3.14
CA TRP A 3 34.80 -1.83 4.51
C TRP A 3 33.49 -1.16 4.94
N LEU A 4 33.24 0.05 4.42
CA LEU A 4 31.98 0.76 4.65
C LEU A 4 30.83 0.06 3.91
N GLY A 5 31.07 -0.42 2.69
CA GLY A 5 30.11 -1.19 1.90
C GLY A 5 29.79 -2.56 2.52
N ILE A 6 30.79 -3.26 3.05
CA ILE A 6 30.60 -4.54 3.77
C ILE A 6 29.83 -4.31 5.08
N GLY A 7 30.19 -3.26 5.84
CA GLY A 7 29.50 -2.92 7.09
C GLY A 7 28.03 -2.51 6.87
N LEU A 8 27.77 -1.70 5.84
CA LEU A 8 26.41 -1.32 5.45
C LEU A 8 25.61 -2.52 4.92
N GLY A 9 26.24 -3.41 4.14
CA GLY A 9 25.61 -4.63 3.65
C GLY A 9 25.23 -5.60 4.78
N ALA A 10 26.10 -5.80 5.75
CA ALA A 10 25.82 -6.63 6.92
C ALA A 10 24.74 -6.01 7.83
N ALA A 11 24.78 -4.69 8.04
CA ALA A 11 23.74 -3.98 8.79
C ALA A 11 22.38 -4.04 8.08
N ALA A 12 22.35 -3.88 6.76
CA ALA A 12 21.14 -4.03 5.95
C ALA A 12 20.61 -5.47 6.01
N GLY A 13 21.48 -6.48 5.90
CA GLY A 13 21.09 -7.89 6.04
C GLY A 13 20.51 -8.21 7.41
N GLY A 14 21.14 -7.72 8.49
CA GLY A 14 20.64 -7.87 9.86
C GLY A 14 19.31 -7.16 10.10
N PHE A 15 19.12 -5.98 9.52
CA PHE A 15 17.87 -5.22 9.57
C PHE A 15 16.75 -5.89 8.77
N ALA A 16 17.05 -6.44 7.59
CA ALA A 16 16.10 -7.26 6.83
C ALA A 16 15.66 -8.47 7.65
N TYR A 17 16.63 -9.18 8.23
CA TYR A 17 16.39 -10.35 9.05
C TYR A 17 15.57 -10.04 10.29
N SER A 18 15.80 -8.90 10.97
CA SER A 18 14.99 -8.52 12.13
C SER A 18 13.54 -8.23 11.74
N GLY A 19 13.30 -7.63 10.58
CA GLY A 19 11.95 -7.47 10.03
C GLY A 19 11.24 -8.81 9.80
N ILE A 20 11.97 -9.79 9.25
CA ILE A 20 11.47 -11.16 9.05
C ILE A 20 11.21 -11.87 10.38
N ALA A 21 12.11 -11.74 11.36
CA ALA A 21 11.96 -12.40 12.64
C ALA A 21 10.79 -11.85 13.46
N ILE A 22 10.55 -10.53 13.43
CA ILE A 22 9.57 -9.87 14.28
C ILE A 22 8.17 -9.86 13.64
N GLY A 23 8.07 -9.64 12.33
CA GLY A 23 6.78 -9.51 11.64
C GLY A 23 5.93 -8.33 12.13
N GLY A 24 4.63 -8.35 11.81
CA GLY A 24 3.68 -7.33 12.25
C GLY A 24 4.06 -5.90 11.83
N PRO A 25 3.72 -4.87 12.62
CA PRO A 25 4.01 -3.48 12.27
C PRO A 25 5.50 -3.15 12.11
N TYR A 26 6.37 -3.82 12.86
CA TYR A 26 7.82 -3.64 12.73
C TYR A 26 8.34 -4.29 11.44
N GLY A 27 7.89 -5.50 11.12
CA GLY A 27 8.18 -6.16 9.85
C GLY A 27 7.71 -5.34 8.65
N THR A 28 6.53 -4.71 8.74
CA THR A 28 6.01 -3.77 7.74
C THR A 28 6.85 -2.50 7.63
N ALA A 29 7.32 -1.94 8.75
CA ALA A 29 8.20 -0.78 8.75
C ALA A 29 9.55 -1.09 8.08
N VAL A 30 10.13 -2.25 8.39
CA VAL A 30 11.36 -2.75 7.74
C VAL A 30 11.12 -2.96 6.24
N GLY A 31 10.05 -3.65 5.85
CA GLY A 31 9.69 -3.84 4.44
C GLY A 31 9.54 -2.53 3.69
N SER A 32 8.79 -1.57 4.26
CA SER A 32 8.62 -0.24 3.70
C SER A 32 9.94 0.53 3.61
N SER A 33 10.87 0.32 4.56
CA SER A 33 12.24 0.86 4.50
C SER A 33 12.99 0.34 3.27
N PHE A 34 13.00 -0.97 3.06
CA PHE A 34 13.63 -1.59 1.88
C PHE A 34 13.05 -1.09 0.57
N MET A 35 11.71 -1.05 0.46
CA MET A 35 11.05 -0.61 -0.77
C MET A 35 11.33 0.87 -1.04
N ASN A 36 11.38 1.71 -0.01
CA ASN A 36 11.68 3.13 -0.18
C ASN A 36 13.16 3.38 -0.53
N VAL A 37 14.10 2.54 -0.07
CA VAL A 37 15.48 2.53 -0.61
C VAL A 37 15.49 2.23 -2.10
N GLY A 38 14.67 1.27 -2.55
CA GLY A 38 14.48 0.98 -3.98
C GLY A 38 14.02 2.21 -4.77
N VAL A 39 13.07 2.98 -4.23
CA VAL A 39 12.64 4.27 -4.81
C VAL A 39 13.82 5.24 -4.91
N GLY A 40 14.59 5.41 -3.83
CA GLY A 40 15.79 6.27 -3.85
C GLY A 40 16.79 5.85 -4.92
N LEU A 41 17.05 4.55 -5.06
CA LEU A 41 17.96 4.03 -6.09
C LEU A 41 17.50 4.37 -7.51
N LEU A 42 16.20 4.23 -7.79
CA LEU A 42 15.57 4.58 -9.07
C LEU A 42 15.58 6.09 -9.33
N GLU A 43 15.53 6.90 -8.28
CA GLU A 43 15.69 8.35 -8.35
C GLU A 43 17.16 8.81 -8.48
N GLY A 44 18.12 7.87 -8.46
CA GLY A 44 19.54 8.14 -8.63
C GLY A 44 20.31 8.34 -7.33
N GLU A 45 19.67 8.19 -6.17
CA GLU A 45 20.30 8.38 -4.86
C GLU A 45 21.31 7.30 -4.52
N ARG A 46 22.35 7.67 -3.79
CA ARG A 46 23.45 6.78 -3.37
C ARG A 46 23.93 7.13 -1.96
N GLY A 47 24.62 6.20 -1.31
CA GLY A 47 25.25 6.44 -0.01
C GLY A 47 24.28 6.90 1.07
N TRP A 48 24.56 8.03 1.72
CA TRP A 48 23.76 8.57 2.82
C TRP A 48 22.33 8.95 2.42
N GLY A 49 22.10 9.34 1.16
CA GLY A 49 20.73 9.59 0.65
C GLY A 49 19.85 8.36 0.81
N LEU A 50 20.38 7.16 0.51
CA LEU A 50 19.64 5.90 0.68
C LEU A 50 19.30 5.60 2.13
N LEU A 51 20.15 5.98 3.10
CA LEU A 51 19.82 5.85 4.52
C LEU A 51 18.70 6.82 4.93
N GLY A 52 18.65 8.01 4.35
CA GLY A 52 17.52 8.92 4.48
C GLY A 52 16.23 8.30 3.96
N TYR A 53 16.25 7.71 2.76
CA TYR A 53 15.09 6.99 2.20
C TYR A 53 14.71 5.78 3.07
N ALA A 54 15.67 5.02 3.59
CA ALA A 54 15.41 3.92 4.51
C ALA A 54 14.66 4.42 5.76
N GLY A 55 15.11 5.52 6.37
CA GLY A 55 14.47 6.12 7.53
C GLY A 55 13.05 6.61 7.25
N VAL A 56 12.84 7.29 6.11
CA VAL A 56 11.51 7.76 5.68
C VAL A 56 10.57 6.57 5.44
N GLY A 57 11.06 5.52 4.77
CA GLY A 57 10.31 4.30 4.53
C GLY A 57 9.91 3.61 5.84
N PHE A 58 10.83 3.51 6.79
CA PHE A 58 10.54 2.94 8.11
C PHE A 58 9.49 3.73 8.87
N ALA A 59 9.66 5.06 8.99
CA ALA A 59 8.75 5.91 9.74
C ALA A 59 7.33 5.90 9.15
N THR A 60 7.22 6.00 7.82
CA THR A 60 5.92 6.00 7.13
C THR A 60 5.27 4.63 7.15
N GLY A 61 6.05 3.56 7.02
CA GLY A 61 5.54 2.19 7.12
C GLY A 61 5.04 1.85 8.52
N TYR A 62 5.80 2.23 9.56
CA TYR A 62 5.40 2.04 10.95
C TYR A 62 4.14 2.86 11.29
N PHE A 63 4.09 4.13 10.88
CA PHE A 63 2.91 4.96 11.07
C PHE A 63 1.68 4.37 10.36
N GLY A 64 1.81 3.97 9.09
CA GLY A 64 0.72 3.33 8.35
C GLY A 64 0.22 2.06 9.04
N ALA A 65 1.14 1.21 9.51
CA ALA A 65 0.81 -0.06 10.14
C ALA A 65 0.16 0.08 11.54
N ARG A 66 0.67 0.96 12.41
CA ARG A 66 0.22 1.09 13.82
C ARG A 66 -0.71 2.27 14.10
N GLY A 67 -0.45 3.43 13.50
CA GLY A 67 -1.11 4.69 13.86
C GLY A 67 -2.24 5.07 12.91
N GLY A 68 -1.99 4.97 11.62
CA GLY A 68 -2.90 5.43 10.57
C GLY A 68 -4.21 4.65 10.49
N PHE A 69 -4.13 3.33 10.57
CA PHE A 69 -5.32 2.48 10.57
C PHE A 69 -6.11 2.51 11.88
N GLY A 70 -5.47 2.83 13.01
CA GLY A 70 -6.17 3.09 14.27
C GLY A 70 -7.08 4.33 14.20
N LEU A 71 -6.70 5.34 13.40
CA LEU A 71 -7.49 6.54 13.15
C LEU A 71 -8.71 6.28 12.24
N ALA A 72 -8.75 5.13 11.54
CA ALA A 72 -9.85 4.75 10.67
C ALA A 72 -11.12 4.35 11.44
N GLY A 73 -11.03 4.03 12.73
CA GLY A 73 -12.15 3.50 13.49
C GLY A 73 -12.59 2.10 13.04
N SER A 74 -13.36 1.42 13.89
CA SER A 74 -13.86 0.06 13.62
C SER A 74 -15.14 0.10 12.79
N GLN A 75 -15.73 -1.06 12.48
CA GLN A 75 -17.08 -1.13 11.91
C GLN A 75 -18.14 -0.40 12.75
N LYS A 76 -17.91 -0.29 14.07
CA LYS A 76 -18.80 0.43 15.00
C LYS A 76 -18.69 1.96 14.88
N THR A 77 -17.64 2.47 14.22
CA THR A 77 -17.47 3.90 13.96
C THR A 77 -18.38 4.32 12.80
N ALA A 78 -19.04 5.48 12.94
CA ALA A 78 -19.90 6.04 11.90
C ALA A 78 -19.16 6.13 10.55
N LYS A 79 -19.83 5.75 9.46
CA LYS A 79 -19.23 5.62 8.12
C LYS A 79 -18.45 6.86 7.69
N GLY A 80 -19.03 8.06 7.84
CA GLY A 80 -18.38 9.31 7.47
C GLY A 80 -17.09 9.58 8.26
N LEU A 81 -17.09 9.30 9.57
CA LEU A 81 -15.91 9.50 10.42
C LEU A 81 -14.80 8.49 10.09
N ARG A 82 -15.17 7.25 9.77
CA ARG A 82 -14.22 6.23 9.31
C ARG A 82 -13.55 6.62 8.00
N ILE A 83 -14.32 7.07 7.01
CA ILE A 83 -13.78 7.54 5.72
C ILE A 83 -12.87 8.76 5.94
N ALA A 84 -13.28 9.73 6.76
CA ALA A 84 -12.47 10.89 7.08
C ALA A 84 -11.14 10.50 7.74
N GLY A 85 -11.16 9.59 8.73
CA GLY A 85 -9.95 9.11 9.40
C GLY A 85 -8.98 8.40 8.44
N ARG A 86 -9.51 7.57 7.54
CA ARG A 86 -8.71 6.87 6.51
C ARG A 86 -8.12 7.86 5.48
N LEU A 87 -8.91 8.83 5.03
CA LEU A 87 -8.46 9.86 4.10
C LEU A 87 -7.40 10.76 4.74
N SER A 88 -7.59 11.21 5.98
CA SER A 88 -6.58 11.99 6.71
C SER A 88 -5.28 11.21 6.86
N THR A 89 -5.36 9.91 7.15
CA THR A 89 -4.19 9.03 7.24
C THR A 89 -3.45 8.93 5.91
N GLN A 90 -4.18 8.73 4.80
CA GLN A 90 -3.61 8.73 3.46
C GLN A 90 -2.88 10.04 3.18
N ILE A 91 -3.55 11.18 3.39
CA ILE A 91 -2.99 12.52 3.16
C ILE A 91 -1.68 12.69 3.92
N ILE A 92 -1.69 12.41 5.23
CA ILE A 92 -0.51 12.55 6.09
C ILE A 92 0.60 11.62 5.60
N THR A 93 0.31 10.35 5.36
CA THR A 93 1.35 9.36 5.02
C THR A 93 1.98 9.67 3.67
N THR A 94 1.17 9.94 2.64
CA THR A 94 1.66 10.23 1.28
C THR A 94 2.45 11.54 1.27
N ALA A 95 1.96 12.59 1.93
CA ALA A 95 2.67 13.86 2.03
C ALA A 95 3.98 13.73 2.80
N SER A 96 3.96 13.12 3.98
CA SER A 96 5.16 12.92 4.81
C SER A 96 6.20 12.06 4.12
N ARG A 97 5.80 10.98 3.42
CA ARG A 97 6.75 10.16 2.64
C ARG A 97 7.39 10.97 1.52
N SER A 98 6.59 11.71 0.76
CA SER A 98 7.09 12.49 -0.37
C SER A 98 8.00 13.64 0.07
N ILE A 99 7.61 14.37 1.12
CA ILE A 99 8.42 15.44 1.72
C ILE A 99 9.71 14.87 2.32
N GLY A 100 9.62 13.75 3.03
CA GLY A 100 10.76 13.05 3.60
C GLY A 100 11.76 12.59 2.54
N ASN A 101 11.27 12.01 1.44
CA ASN A 101 12.13 11.59 0.33
C ASN A 101 12.83 12.79 -0.33
N ASN A 102 12.14 13.93 -0.48
CA ASN A 102 12.79 15.16 -0.94
C ASN A 102 13.91 15.61 0.00
N LEU A 103 13.67 15.60 1.31
CA LEU A 103 14.70 15.92 2.30
C LEU A 103 15.89 14.97 2.23
N ALA A 104 15.62 13.66 2.10
CA ALA A 104 16.65 12.63 1.99
C ALA A 104 17.51 12.80 0.73
N ALA A 105 16.92 13.27 -0.37
CA ALA A 105 17.60 13.62 -1.61
C ALA A 105 18.26 15.01 -1.60
N GLY A 106 18.20 15.77 -0.50
CA GLY A 106 18.71 17.14 -0.43
C GLY A 106 17.95 18.16 -1.30
N ARG A 107 16.71 17.85 -1.69
CA ARG A 107 15.81 18.71 -2.48
C ARG A 107 14.94 19.59 -1.57
N ASP A 108 14.30 20.63 -2.11
CA ASP A 108 13.30 21.42 -1.35
C ASP A 108 12.14 20.48 -0.93
N PRO A 109 11.90 20.28 0.38
CA PRO A 109 10.81 19.43 0.87
C PRO A 109 9.45 19.75 0.24
N PHE A 110 9.18 21.04 0.00
CA PHE A 110 7.90 21.54 -0.51
C PHE A 110 7.97 21.98 -1.98
N GLY A 111 9.08 21.70 -2.67
CA GLY A 111 9.27 22.07 -4.08
C GLY A 111 8.31 21.32 -4.99
N SER A 112 8.23 19.99 -4.85
CA SER A 112 7.20 19.14 -5.44
C SER A 112 6.96 17.91 -4.57
N PHE A 113 5.75 17.73 -4.06
CA PHE A 113 5.39 16.63 -3.17
C PHE A 113 4.01 16.05 -3.51
N LEU A 114 3.77 14.81 -3.10
CA LEU A 114 2.51 14.09 -3.35
C LEU A 114 1.54 14.21 -2.18
N VAL A 115 0.25 14.31 -2.48
CA VAL A 115 -0.86 14.16 -1.53
C VAL A 115 -1.83 13.15 -2.08
N GLY A 116 -2.16 12.13 -1.29
CA GLY A 116 -3.18 11.15 -1.66
C GLY A 116 -4.58 11.65 -1.30
N LEU A 117 -5.49 11.63 -2.26
CA LEU A 117 -6.90 12.03 -2.10
C LEU A 117 -7.79 10.91 -2.65
N GLY A 118 -8.13 9.95 -1.78
CA GLY A 118 -8.94 8.80 -2.14
C GLY A 118 -8.27 8.00 -3.26
N PRO A 119 -8.88 7.86 -4.44
CA PRO A 119 -8.33 7.04 -5.52
C PRO A 119 -7.10 7.63 -6.21
N VAL A 120 -6.76 8.90 -6.00
CA VAL A 120 -5.67 9.56 -6.76
C VAL A 120 -4.62 10.19 -5.87
N ASN A 121 -3.39 10.22 -6.35
CA ASN A 121 -2.30 11.01 -5.82
C ASN A 121 -2.12 12.25 -6.70
N LEU A 122 -2.11 13.42 -6.05
CA LEU A 122 -1.88 14.71 -6.68
C LEU A 122 -0.52 15.26 -6.30
N ARG A 123 0.19 15.81 -7.28
CA ARG A 123 1.48 16.45 -7.09
C ARG A 123 1.29 17.95 -6.91
N LEU A 124 1.70 18.44 -5.74
CA LEU A 124 1.61 19.84 -5.32
C LEU A 124 3.01 20.41 -5.07
N GLY A 125 3.13 21.71 -4.84
CA GLY A 125 4.37 22.37 -4.44
C GLY A 125 4.73 23.61 -5.27
N LYS A 126 5.76 24.33 -4.83
CA LYS A 126 6.16 25.64 -5.39
C LYS A 126 6.51 25.60 -6.86
N ASN A 127 7.06 24.48 -7.34
CA ASN A 127 7.55 24.34 -8.71
C ASN A 127 6.56 23.59 -9.61
N GLN A 128 5.34 23.32 -9.13
CA GLN A 128 4.37 22.57 -9.91
C GLN A 128 3.53 23.42 -10.85
N THR A 129 3.26 22.84 -12.01
CA THR A 129 2.34 23.40 -13.01
C THR A 129 1.09 22.54 -13.09
N TRP A 130 -0.04 23.14 -13.49
CA TRP A 130 -1.33 22.46 -13.61
C TRP A 130 -1.28 21.18 -14.48
N ARG A 131 -0.37 21.14 -15.46
CA ARG A 131 -0.18 19.99 -16.37
C ARG A 131 0.41 18.76 -15.69
N ASN A 132 1.07 18.94 -14.56
CA ASN A 132 1.84 17.90 -13.87
C ASN A 132 1.26 17.56 -12.49
N ILE A 133 0.10 18.12 -12.13
CA ILE A 133 -0.59 17.81 -10.87
C ILE A 133 -1.07 16.36 -10.85
N LEU A 134 -1.65 15.88 -11.96
CA LEU A 134 -2.07 14.50 -12.11
C LEU A 134 -1.09 13.80 -13.06
N ASN A 135 -0.21 12.97 -12.51
CA ASN A 135 0.76 12.22 -13.28
C ASN A 135 0.47 10.72 -13.15
N ILE A 136 0.48 10.02 -14.28
CA ILE A 136 0.29 8.57 -14.32
C ILE A 136 1.35 7.84 -13.49
N LYS A 137 2.59 8.34 -13.44
CA LYS A 137 3.68 7.75 -12.66
C LYS A 137 3.40 7.71 -11.16
N ASP A 138 2.55 8.63 -10.68
CA ASP A 138 2.15 8.73 -9.28
C ASP A 138 0.87 7.95 -8.97
N ASN A 139 0.26 7.32 -9.98
CA ASN A 139 -1.04 6.66 -9.93
C ASN A 139 -1.03 5.33 -10.71
N TRP A 140 0.12 4.77 -11.02
CA TRP A 140 0.22 3.78 -12.09
C TRP A 140 -0.36 2.44 -11.66
N PHE A 141 -0.12 1.99 -10.42
CA PHE A 141 -0.76 0.77 -9.92
C PHE A 141 -2.27 0.93 -9.83
N ASN A 142 -2.76 2.11 -9.44
CA ASN A 142 -4.19 2.40 -9.46
C ASN A 142 -4.77 2.31 -10.89
N ALA A 143 -4.08 2.87 -11.88
CA ALA A 143 -4.50 2.80 -13.27
C ALA A 143 -4.49 1.36 -13.82
N VAL A 144 -3.45 0.58 -13.51
CA VAL A 144 -3.36 -0.83 -13.92
C VAL A 144 -4.47 -1.66 -13.27
N SER A 145 -4.68 -1.51 -11.96
CA SER A 145 -5.72 -2.24 -11.21
C SER A 145 -7.12 -1.99 -11.78
N ASN A 146 -7.48 -0.71 -12.01
CA ASN A 146 -8.77 -0.37 -12.60
C ASN A 146 -8.86 -0.78 -14.09
N GLY A 147 -7.74 -0.78 -14.82
CA GLY A 147 -7.67 -1.28 -16.19
C GLY A 147 -7.99 -2.78 -16.29
N ILE A 148 -7.40 -3.59 -15.39
CA ILE A 148 -7.69 -5.03 -15.27
C ILE A 148 -9.16 -5.24 -14.89
N GLY A 149 -9.65 -4.54 -13.86
CA GLY A 149 -11.06 -4.61 -13.45
C GLY A 149 -12.01 -4.28 -14.60
N MET A 150 -11.74 -3.20 -15.35
CA MET A 150 -12.58 -2.79 -16.47
C MET A 150 -12.51 -3.78 -17.65
N PHE A 151 -11.34 -4.33 -17.96
CA PHE A 151 -11.20 -5.38 -18.98
C PHE A 151 -12.05 -6.60 -18.63
N THR A 152 -12.05 -7.02 -17.36
CA THR A 152 -12.83 -8.17 -16.92
C THR A 152 -14.33 -7.92 -16.95
N HIS A 153 -14.77 -6.72 -16.55
CA HIS A 153 -16.17 -6.31 -16.69
C HIS A 153 -16.64 -6.23 -18.15
N ILE A 154 -15.79 -5.76 -19.07
CA ILE A 154 -16.15 -5.78 -20.51
C ILE A 154 -16.23 -7.23 -21.02
N SER A 155 -15.31 -8.09 -20.58
CA SER A 155 -15.27 -9.49 -20.99
C SER A 155 -16.50 -10.28 -20.52
N SER A 156 -17.00 -10.01 -19.30
CA SER A 156 -18.23 -10.61 -18.77
C SER A 156 -19.49 -10.25 -19.55
N VAL A 157 -19.52 -9.05 -20.15
CA VAL A 157 -20.68 -8.58 -20.93
C VAL A 157 -20.72 -9.24 -22.32
N ILE A 158 -19.57 -9.67 -22.86
CA ILE A 158 -19.44 -10.15 -24.23
C ILE A 158 -19.51 -11.68 -24.33
N ASP A 159 -19.08 -12.40 -23.30
CA ASP A 159 -19.00 -13.86 -23.31
C ASP A 159 -19.82 -14.47 -22.16
N SER A 160 -20.79 -15.30 -22.51
CA SER A 160 -21.68 -15.98 -21.56
C SER A 160 -20.97 -16.95 -20.61
N ARG A 161 -19.73 -17.36 -20.91
CA ARG A 161 -18.87 -18.12 -19.98
C ARG A 161 -18.39 -17.29 -18.78
N PHE A 162 -18.55 -15.99 -18.89
CA PHE A 162 -18.12 -14.96 -17.97
C PHE A 162 -19.30 -14.11 -17.47
N ALA A 163 -20.54 -14.57 -17.70
CA ALA A 163 -21.75 -13.88 -17.28
C ALA A 163 -21.76 -13.70 -15.75
N ASP A 164 -22.33 -12.57 -15.29
CA ASP A 164 -22.44 -12.07 -13.89
C ASP A 164 -21.52 -10.87 -13.54
N GLY A 165 -20.95 -10.20 -14.54
CA GLY A 165 -20.19 -8.97 -14.32
C GLY A 165 -21.06 -7.74 -14.04
N ASP A 166 -20.98 -7.19 -12.83
CA ASP A 166 -21.59 -5.91 -12.41
C ASP A 166 -20.51 -4.91 -11.96
N LEU A 167 -20.83 -3.62 -12.01
CA LEU A 167 -19.94 -2.54 -11.60
C LEU A 167 -20.68 -1.57 -10.67
N ASP A 168 -20.13 -1.35 -9.49
CA ASP A 168 -20.68 -0.42 -8.51
C ASP A 168 -19.58 0.49 -7.93
N TRP A 169 -19.98 1.60 -7.32
CA TRP A 169 -19.09 2.47 -6.57
C TRP A 169 -19.26 2.22 -5.07
N ASP A 170 -18.23 1.67 -4.42
CA ASP A 170 -18.25 1.52 -2.98
C ASP A 170 -17.81 2.82 -2.29
N TRP A 171 -18.77 3.49 -1.67
CA TRP A 171 -18.52 4.70 -0.89
C TRP A 171 -17.69 4.48 0.39
N ASN A 172 -17.51 3.24 0.88
CA ASN A 172 -16.69 2.99 2.07
C ASN A 172 -15.18 2.99 1.77
N SER A 173 -14.82 2.47 0.60
CA SER A 173 -13.48 2.42 0.05
C SER A 173 -13.23 3.57 -0.90
N LEU A 174 -14.25 4.31 -1.35
CA LEU A 174 -14.17 5.30 -2.43
C LEU A 174 -13.52 4.68 -3.68
N SER A 175 -14.01 3.52 -4.09
CA SER A 175 -13.41 2.75 -5.18
C SER A 175 -14.46 2.07 -6.04
N VAL A 176 -14.06 1.72 -7.26
CA VAL A 176 -14.86 0.87 -8.13
C VAL A 176 -14.84 -0.55 -7.59
N ASN A 177 -16.02 -1.15 -7.51
CA ASN A 177 -16.21 -2.58 -7.29
C ASN A 177 -16.56 -3.25 -8.61
N TYR A 178 -15.61 -4.02 -9.15
CA TYR A 178 -15.79 -4.88 -10.31
C TYR A 178 -16.25 -6.25 -9.81
N LYS A 179 -17.57 -6.44 -9.71
CA LYS A 179 -18.18 -7.70 -9.26
C LYS A 179 -18.09 -8.69 -10.41
N ASN A 180 -17.08 -9.56 -10.44
CA ASN A 180 -17.03 -10.69 -11.34
C ASN A 180 -16.23 -11.85 -10.74
N GLU A 181 -16.67 -13.07 -11.01
CA GLU A 181 -15.99 -14.30 -10.55
C GLU A 181 -14.78 -14.65 -11.44
N ILE A 182 -14.60 -13.97 -12.58
CA ILE A 182 -13.55 -14.26 -13.58
C ILE A 182 -12.16 -14.02 -13.02
N LEU A 183 -11.96 -12.90 -12.33
CA LEU A 183 -10.67 -12.58 -11.70
C LEU A 183 -10.44 -13.48 -10.49
N GLU A 184 -11.49 -13.84 -9.78
CA GLU A 184 -11.37 -14.86 -8.73
C GLU A 184 -10.85 -16.15 -9.35
N ASP A 185 -11.45 -16.68 -10.41
CA ASP A 185 -10.99 -17.93 -11.05
C ASP A 185 -9.61 -17.83 -11.74
N LEU A 186 -9.29 -16.71 -12.37
CA LEU A 186 -8.04 -16.53 -13.14
C LEU A 186 -6.82 -16.26 -12.24
N ILE A 187 -7.02 -15.54 -11.13
CA ILE A 187 -5.94 -15.07 -10.27
C ILE A 187 -5.97 -15.66 -8.84
N SER A 188 -7.04 -16.34 -8.40
CA SER A 188 -7.13 -17.05 -7.10
C SER A 188 -5.96 -18.00 -6.80
N PRO A 189 -5.29 -18.66 -7.78
CA PRO A 189 -4.11 -19.47 -7.46
C PRO A 189 -2.88 -18.64 -7.08
N PHE A 190 -2.84 -17.36 -7.46
CA PHE A 190 -1.67 -16.49 -7.34
C PHE A 190 -1.88 -15.30 -6.40
N ALA A 191 -3.13 -14.85 -6.25
CA ALA A 191 -3.51 -13.69 -5.46
C ALA A 191 -5.04 -13.56 -5.28
N PRO A 192 -5.66 -14.38 -4.42
CA PRO A 192 -6.95 -14.02 -3.83
C PRO A 192 -6.80 -12.63 -3.16
N ALA A 193 -7.76 -11.70 -3.29
CA ALA A 193 -7.65 -10.35 -2.72
C ALA A 193 -6.63 -9.37 -3.38
N MET A 194 -6.34 -9.55 -4.68
CA MET A 194 -5.43 -8.66 -5.42
C MET A 194 -6.06 -7.35 -5.92
N GLY A 195 -7.15 -6.89 -5.29
CA GLY A 195 -7.81 -5.62 -5.60
C GLY A 195 -7.36 -4.43 -4.73
N PRO A 196 -6.06 -4.19 -4.44
CA PRO A 196 -5.71 -3.18 -3.47
C PRO A 196 -5.95 -1.78 -3.99
N TYR A 197 -6.22 -1.53 -5.28
CA TYR A 197 -6.60 -0.19 -5.74
C TYR A 197 -8.05 -0.12 -6.27
N SER A 198 -8.74 -1.27 -6.31
CA SER A 198 -10.13 -1.44 -6.78
C SER A 198 -10.68 -2.76 -6.26
N ILE A 199 -11.92 -2.81 -5.80
CA ILE A 199 -12.50 -4.05 -5.28
C ILE A 199 -12.84 -4.98 -6.45
N TRP A 200 -12.49 -6.26 -6.33
CA TRP A 200 -12.79 -7.31 -7.31
C TRP A 200 -13.60 -8.42 -6.62
N ASN A 201 -14.84 -8.15 -6.20
CA ASN A 201 -15.67 -9.16 -5.52
C ASN A 201 -17.18 -8.81 -5.51
N SER A 202 -18.02 -9.84 -5.52
CA SER A 202 -19.49 -9.77 -5.45
C SER A 202 -20.08 -9.97 -4.04
N ALA A 203 -19.34 -10.50 -3.07
CA ALA A 203 -19.85 -10.87 -1.75
C ALA A 203 -19.67 -9.77 -0.67
N ASP A 204 -20.77 -9.41 0.01
CA ASP A 204 -20.81 -8.34 1.03
C ASP A 204 -19.89 -8.56 2.24
N GLU A 205 -19.69 -9.82 2.66
CA GLU A 205 -18.84 -10.15 3.82
C GLU A 205 -17.35 -9.91 3.54
N ILE A 206 -16.93 -10.15 2.29
CA ILE A 206 -15.58 -9.92 1.80
C ILE A 206 -15.36 -8.44 1.44
N LEU A 207 -16.42 -7.71 1.07
CA LEU A 207 -16.36 -6.31 0.67
C LEU A 207 -15.71 -5.39 1.71
N TYR A 208 -15.88 -5.67 3.01
CA TYR A 208 -15.28 -4.86 4.06
C TYR A 208 -13.76 -5.05 4.18
N SER A 209 -13.27 -6.30 4.13
CA SER A 209 -11.83 -6.60 4.20
C SER A 209 -11.12 -6.13 2.93
N GLU A 210 -11.69 -6.37 1.75
CA GLU A 210 -11.18 -5.83 0.47
C GLU A 210 -11.15 -4.30 0.48
N GLY A 211 -12.19 -3.67 1.03
CA GLY A 211 -12.22 -2.23 1.21
C GLY A 211 -11.10 -1.73 2.13
N ILE A 212 -10.61 -2.52 3.09
CA ILE A 212 -9.44 -2.17 3.90
C ILE A 212 -8.15 -2.27 3.08
N HIS A 213 -7.98 -3.29 2.25
CA HIS A 213 -6.84 -3.38 1.32
C HIS A 213 -6.77 -2.17 0.38
N VAL A 214 -7.94 -1.68 -0.08
CA VAL A 214 -8.02 -0.43 -0.83
C VAL A 214 -7.45 0.77 -0.08
N TRP A 215 -7.73 0.87 1.22
CA TRP A 215 -7.16 1.93 2.04
C TRP A 215 -5.68 1.71 2.36
N GLN A 216 -5.23 0.46 2.49
CA GLN A 216 -3.84 0.15 2.76
C GLN A 216 -2.99 0.57 1.56
N SER A 217 -3.45 0.27 0.35
CA SER A 217 -2.75 0.68 -0.86
C SER A 217 -2.61 2.18 -1.03
N ARG A 218 -3.56 2.95 -0.54
CA ARG A 218 -3.54 4.41 -0.61
C ARG A 218 -2.50 5.02 0.33
N ILE A 219 -2.38 4.43 1.51
CA ILE A 219 -1.41 4.82 2.53
C ILE A 219 0.02 4.46 2.08
N PHE A 220 0.17 3.29 1.49
CA PHE A 220 1.46 2.83 0.99
C PHE A 220 1.75 3.26 -0.46
N SER A 221 0.76 3.80 -1.17
CA SER A 221 0.86 4.25 -2.57
C SER A 221 1.55 3.18 -3.42
N GLU A 222 2.47 3.57 -4.30
CA GLU A 222 3.12 2.68 -5.27
C GLU A 222 4.02 1.60 -4.64
N ILE A 223 4.31 1.64 -3.33
CA ILE A 223 5.07 0.59 -2.64
C ILE A 223 4.17 -0.42 -1.91
N PHE A 224 2.85 -0.29 -2.00
CA PHE A 224 1.94 -1.16 -1.26
C PHE A 224 2.12 -2.63 -1.63
N LEU A 225 1.98 -2.97 -2.92
CA LEU A 225 2.04 -4.37 -3.35
C LEU A 225 3.34 -5.04 -2.94
N SER A 226 4.47 -4.36 -3.12
CA SER A 226 5.78 -4.87 -2.71
C SER A 226 5.90 -5.02 -1.18
N THR A 227 5.35 -4.09 -0.41
CA THR A 227 5.31 -4.20 1.06
C THR A 227 4.36 -5.30 1.54
N TYR A 228 3.25 -5.51 0.83
CA TYR A 228 2.31 -6.60 1.09
C TYR A 228 2.97 -7.96 0.81
N PHE A 229 3.63 -8.12 -0.34
CA PHE A 229 4.43 -9.32 -0.66
C PHE A 229 5.54 -9.56 0.34
N TRP A 230 6.20 -8.50 0.82
CA TRP A 230 7.18 -8.62 1.90
C TRP A 230 6.54 -9.23 3.15
N SER A 231 5.39 -8.71 3.59
CA SER A 231 4.69 -9.28 4.74
C SER A 231 4.31 -10.76 4.54
N SER A 232 3.90 -11.13 3.33
CA SER A 232 3.61 -12.53 3.00
C SER A 232 4.86 -13.41 3.04
N LEU A 233 5.98 -12.91 2.51
CA LEU A 233 7.26 -13.61 2.54
C LEU A 233 7.72 -13.83 3.99
N VAL A 234 7.54 -12.85 4.86
CA VAL A 234 7.83 -12.97 6.29
C VAL A 234 7.04 -14.11 6.93
N ALA A 235 5.72 -14.19 6.67
CA ALA A 235 4.88 -15.29 7.16
C ALA A 235 5.38 -16.65 6.64
N ILE A 236 5.62 -16.77 5.33
CA ILE A 236 6.14 -18.02 4.72
C ILE A 236 7.47 -18.45 5.38
N LEU A 237 8.40 -17.52 5.56
CA LEU A 237 9.72 -17.81 6.14
C LEU A 237 9.65 -18.21 7.62
N ARG A 238 8.57 -17.86 8.32
CA ARG A 238 8.30 -18.28 9.70
C ARG A 238 7.57 -19.63 9.80
N GLY A 239 7.24 -20.25 8.67
CA GLY A 239 6.44 -21.48 8.62
C GLY A 239 4.96 -21.23 8.92
N GLU A 240 4.51 -19.99 8.79
CA GLU A 240 3.15 -19.51 9.05
C GLU A 240 2.31 -19.55 7.75
N HIS A 241 0.97 -19.56 7.87
CA HIS A 241 0.07 -19.61 6.72
C HIS A 241 0.02 -18.25 6.01
N TYR A 242 0.26 -18.24 4.69
CA TYR A 242 0.32 -17.01 3.87
C TYR A 242 -0.84 -16.04 4.10
N TYR A 243 -2.08 -16.55 4.15
CA TYR A 243 -3.30 -15.74 4.31
C TYR A 243 -3.52 -15.29 5.76
N ASP A 244 -3.40 -16.23 6.70
CA ASP A 244 -3.78 -15.98 8.08
C ASP A 244 -2.75 -15.12 8.84
N ASP A 245 -1.49 -15.15 8.38
CA ASP A 245 -0.37 -14.54 9.09
C ASP A 245 0.26 -13.35 8.33
N ASN A 246 -0.26 -12.98 7.16
CA ASN A 246 0.07 -11.70 6.54
C ASN A 246 -0.49 -10.55 7.41
N PHE A 247 0.36 -9.56 7.73
CA PHE A 247 -0.01 -8.46 8.60
C PHE A 247 -1.21 -7.66 8.07
N PHE A 248 -1.24 -7.40 6.77
CA PHE A 248 -2.28 -6.62 6.10
C PHE A 248 -3.59 -7.39 6.00
N GLU A 249 -3.55 -8.71 5.76
CA GLU A 249 -4.71 -9.62 5.85
C GLU A 249 -5.28 -9.64 7.26
N GLY A 250 -4.44 -9.89 8.27
CA GLY A 250 -4.87 -9.86 9.67
C GLY A 250 -5.38 -8.49 10.11
N GLN A 251 -4.91 -7.40 9.50
CA GLN A 251 -5.47 -6.06 9.71
C GLN A 251 -6.85 -5.91 9.02
N ALA A 252 -7.03 -6.39 7.80
CA ALA A 252 -8.28 -6.32 7.06
C ALA A 252 -9.40 -7.15 7.71
N HIS A 253 -9.07 -8.35 8.18
CA HIS A 253 -10.01 -9.25 8.86
C HIS A 253 -10.16 -8.97 10.37
N GLY A 254 -9.48 -7.96 10.91
CA GLY A 254 -9.64 -7.52 12.30
C GLY A 254 -8.88 -8.35 13.34
N TYR A 255 -8.13 -9.37 12.93
CA TYR A 255 -7.30 -10.21 13.80
C TYR A 255 -6.17 -9.43 14.51
N ASN A 256 -5.64 -8.37 13.88
CA ASN A 256 -4.45 -7.64 14.34
C ASN A 256 -4.74 -6.28 15.02
N TYR A 257 -5.99 -5.84 15.15
CA TYR A 257 -6.28 -4.58 15.86
C TYR A 257 -6.17 -4.69 17.39
N PHE A 258 -6.23 -5.91 17.95
CA PHE A 258 -6.31 -6.13 19.40
C PHE A 258 -5.44 -7.25 19.98
N LYS A 259 -4.64 -7.97 19.20
CA LYS A 259 -3.90 -9.13 19.74
C LYS A 259 -2.55 -8.86 20.38
N ASN A 260 -1.91 -7.70 20.18
CA ASN A 260 -0.78 -7.29 21.03
C ASN A 260 -0.40 -5.81 20.86
N PRO A 261 -0.57 -4.96 21.89
CA PRO A 261 -0.01 -3.61 21.88
C PRO A 261 1.51 -3.58 22.11
N TRP A 262 2.17 -4.72 22.29
CA TRP A 262 3.60 -4.82 22.62
C TRP A 262 4.38 -5.40 21.44
#